data_AF-A0A7X9BJC5-F1
#
_entry.id   AF-A0A7X9BJC5-F1
#
_cell.length_a   1.000
_cell.length_b   1.000
_cell.length_c   1.000
_cell.angle_alpha   90.00
_cell.angle_beta   90.00
_cell.angle_gamma   90.00
#
_symmetry.space_group_name_H-M   'P 1'
#
loop_
_entity.id
_entity.type
_entity.pdbx_description
1 polymer ?
#
loop_
_entity_poly.entity_id
_entity_poly.type
_entity_poly.pdbx_seq_one_letter_code
_entity_poly.pdbx_strand_id
1 'polypeptide(L)'
;MANDILNAKRLYDVVLAEIELMSQIIQMQKAVREATKNRDWESLQSTFYYINELSEGFLELEERRVAYFKDFGAKTGSELHQISQNLPFQFKNPITSVFTELKKKLLESKIENDAINEYISITQEFIQGVFDEVLPQRRNTLYSKTGTLIKNQPESIILSAVL
;
A
#
# COMPACT_ATOMS: atom_id res chain seq x y z
N MET A 1 -6.63 26.06 30.26
CA MET A 1 -5.68 26.93 29.54
C MET A 1 -4.28 26.35 29.43
N ALA A 2 -3.52 26.12 30.52
CA ALA A 2 -2.16 25.55 30.41
C ALA A 2 -2.16 24.11 29.85
N ASN A 3 -3.13 23.29 30.25
CA ASN A 3 -3.28 21.91 29.76
C ASN A 3 -3.66 21.86 28.27
N ASP A 4 -4.49 22.79 27.80
CA ASP A 4 -4.94 22.86 26.41
C ASP A 4 -3.80 23.26 25.46
N ILE A 5 -2.91 24.14 25.93
CA ILE A 5 -1.69 24.53 25.20
C ILE A 5 -0.72 23.35 25.10
N LEU A 6 -0.54 22.59 26.19
CA LEU A 6 0.31 21.41 26.19
C LEU A 6 -0.23 20.31 25.27
N ASN A 7 -1.54 20.04 25.32
CA ASN A 7 -2.18 19.06 24.44
C ASN A 7 -2.15 19.49 22.98
N ALA A 8 -2.29 20.79 22.68
CA ALA A 8 -2.17 21.30 21.32
C ALA A 8 -0.74 21.14 20.78
N LYS A 9 0.28 21.33 21.63
CA LYS A 9 1.67 21.06 21.27
C LYS A 9 1.91 19.58 21.00
N ARG A 10 1.44 18.69 21.88
CA ARG A 10 1.56 17.23 21.70
C ARG A 10 0.87 16.77 20.43
N LEU A 11 -0.30 17.33 20.12
CA LEU A 11 -1.00 17.05 18.88
C LEU A 11 -0.16 17.47 17.68
N TYR A 12 0.41 18.67 17.69
CA TYR A 12 1.31 19.14 16.64
C TYR A 12 2.51 18.21 16.45
N ASP A 13 3.17 17.81 17.53
CA ASP A 13 4.34 16.91 17.51
C ASP A 13 3.96 15.51 16.95
N VAL A 14 2.78 14.99 17.31
CA VAL A 14 2.27 13.71 16.77
C VAL A 14 2.04 13.79 15.26
N VAL A 15 1.39 14.85 14.77
CA VAL A 15 1.13 14.98 13.32
C VAL A 15 2.43 15.19 12.54
N LEU A 16 3.44 15.84 13.12
CA LEU A 16 4.78 15.89 12.51
C LEU A 16 5.42 14.50 12.40
N ALA A 17 5.36 13.70 13.47
CA ALA A 17 5.87 12.33 13.44
C ALA A 17 5.12 11.45 12.42
N GLU A 18 3.82 11.64 12.24
CA GLU A 18 3.03 10.98 11.20
C GLU A 18 3.52 11.35 9.78
N ILE A 19 3.87 12.61 9.53
CA ILE A 19 4.43 13.05 8.24
C ILE A 19 5.79 12.41 7.97
N GLU A 20 6.64 12.31 8.99
CA GLU A 20 7.95 11.67 8.88
C GLU A 20 7.80 10.17 8.56
N LEU A 21 6.94 9.46 9.29
CA LEU A 21 6.66 8.05 8.99
C LEU A 21 6.06 7.86 7.60
N MET A 22 5.10 8.69 7.20
CA MET A 22 4.54 8.63 5.85
C MET A 22 5.60 8.87 4.77
N SER A 23 6.54 9.77 5.02
CA SER A 23 7.65 10.03 4.08
C SER A 23 8.55 8.80 3.94
N GLN A 24 8.80 8.08 5.03
CA GLN A 24 9.55 6.81 5.01
C GLN A 24 8.76 5.71 4.27
N ILE A 25 7.45 5.57 4.54
CA ILE A 25 6.58 4.62 3.84
C ILE A 25 6.61 4.88 2.32
N ILE A 26 6.50 6.13 1.88
CA ILE A 26 6.57 6.50 0.46
C ILE A 26 7.92 6.14 -0.15
N GLN A 27 9.03 6.34 0.57
CA GLN A 27 10.35 5.92 0.10
C GLN A 27 10.44 4.41 -0.06
N MET A 28 9.90 3.65 0.90
CA MET A 28 9.85 2.19 0.82
C MET A 28 8.95 1.71 -0.33
N GLN A 29 7.80 2.34 -0.57
CA GLN A 29 6.94 2.05 -1.72
C GLN A 29 7.68 2.25 -3.05
N LYS A 30 8.44 3.36 -3.18
CA LYS A 30 9.29 3.59 -4.36
C LYS A 30 10.38 2.51 -4.50
N ALA A 31 10.95 2.05 -3.39
CA ALA A 31 11.91 0.94 -3.38
C ALA A 31 11.26 -0.38 -3.82
N VAL A 32 10.03 -0.69 -3.38
CA VAL A 32 9.25 -1.86 -3.84
C VAL A 32 9.05 -1.80 -5.35
N ARG A 33 8.67 -0.64 -5.89
CA ARG A 33 8.47 -0.45 -7.33
C ARG A 33 9.76 -0.72 -8.12
N GLU A 34 10.90 -0.18 -7.68
CA GLU A 34 12.19 -0.42 -8.32
C GLU A 34 12.66 -1.88 -8.20
N ALA A 35 12.50 -2.50 -7.02
CA ALA A 35 12.83 -3.90 -6.81
C ALA A 35 11.99 -4.82 -7.70
N THR A 36 10.69 -4.54 -7.84
CA THR A 36 9.79 -5.30 -8.72
C THR A 36 10.20 -5.16 -10.19
N LYS A 37 10.55 -3.94 -10.62
CA LYS A 37 11.03 -3.67 -11.98
C LYS A 37 12.35 -4.39 -12.30
N ASN A 38 13.27 -4.43 -11.34
CA ASN A 38 14.59 -5.06 -11.49
C ASN A 38 14.57 -6.57 -11.16
N ARG A 39 13.42 -7.13 -10.77
CA ARG A 39 13.24 -8.53 -10.34
C ARG A 39 14.14 -8.91 -9.15
N ASP A 40 14.41 -7.96 -8.27
CA ASP A 40 15.18 -8.16 -7.05
C ASP A 40 14.25 -8.61 -5.91
N TRP A 41 14.06 -9.93 -5.81
CA TRP A 41 13.14 -10.54 -4.85
C TRP A 41 13.66 -10.50 -3.40
N GLU A 42 14.98 -10.43 -3.20
CA GLU A 42 15.59 -10.37 -1.88
C GLU A 42 15.33 -9.00 -1.23
N SER A 43 15.61 -7.92 -1.97
CA SER A 43 15.33 -6.55 -1.53
C SER A 43 13.82 -6.30 -1.35
N LEU A 44 12.98 -6.96 -2.15
CA LEU A 44 11.52 -6.86 -2.04
C LEU A 44 11.04 -7.38 -0.68
N GLN A 45 11.52 -8.55 -0.25
CA GLN A 45 11.11 -9.17 1.01
C GLN A 45 11.49 -8.33 2.22
N SER A 46 12.71 -7.78 2.25
CA SER A 46 13.14 -6.88 3.33
C SER A 46 12.31 -5.60 3.34
N THR A 47 12.00 -5.03 2.17
CA THR A 47 11.23 -3.79 2.08
C THR A 47 9.80 -3.97 2.58
N PHE A 48 9.16 -5.12 2.34
CA PHE A 48 7.84 -5.41 2.91
C PHE A 48 7.83 -5.50 4.43
N TYR A 49 8.87 -6.08 5.03
CA TYR A 49 8.99 -6.12 6.49
C TYR A 49 9.01 -4.69 7.08
N TYR A 50 9.85 -3.82 6.53
CA TYR A 50 9.95 -2.43 6.98
C TYR A 50 8.66 -1.63 6.73
N ILE A 51 7.97 -1.83 5.61
CA ILE A 51 6.68 -1.17 5.35
C ILE A 51 5.66 -1.56 6.42
N ASN A 52 5.61 -2.84 6.82
CA ASN A 52 4.68 -3.29 7.86
C ASN A 52 5.02 -2.65 9.21
N GLU A 53 6.28 -2.64 9.62
CA GLU A 53 6.73 -2.01 10.87
C GLU A 53 6.40 -0.50 10.90
N LEU A 54 6.67 0.21 9.81
CA LEU A 54 6.33 1.64 9.68
C LEU A 54 4.82 1.87 9.68
N SER A 55 4.05 0.96 9.09
CA SER A 55 2.58 1.04 9.06
C SER A 55 1.98 0.83 10.44
N GLU A 56 2.50 -0.12 11.22
CA GLU A 56 2.12 -0.31 12.63
C GLU A 56 2.43 0.94 13.45
N GLY A 57 3.64 1.49 13.31
CA GLY A 57 4.01 2.75 13.96
C GLY A 57 3.11 3.93 13.56
N PHE A 58 2.69 3.99 12.30
CA PHE A 58 1.75 5.00 11.84
C PHE A 58 0.37 4.83 12.48
N LEU A 59 -0.14 3.60 12.60
CA LEU A 59 -1.41 3.32 13.26
C LEU A 59 -1.40 3.75 14.74
N GLU A 60 -0.30 3.50 15.47
CA GLU A 60 -0.18 3.96 16.86
C GLU A 60 -0.23 5.49 16.98
N LEU A 61 0.40 6.22 16.05
CA LEU A 61 0.35 7.68 16.04
C LEU A 61 -1.04 8.20 15.68
N GLU A 62 -1.71 7.56 14.72
CA GLU A 62 -3.08 7.88 14.31
C GLU A 62 -4.04 7.72 15.51
N GLU A 63 -3.90 6.64 16.30
CA GLU A 63 -4.67 6.44 17.52
C GLU A 63 -4.44 7.55 18.55
N ARG A 64 -3.19 7.96 18.76
CA ARG A 64 -2.84 9.08 19.65
C ARG A 64 -3.44 10.39 19.14
N ARG A 65 -3.38 10.65 17.83
CA ARG A 65 -3.98 11.83 17.20
C ARG A 65 -5.49 11.86 17.42
N VAL A 66 -6.18 10.72 17.22
CA VAL A 66 -7.62 10.58 17.46
C VAL A 66 -7.97 10.82 18.93
N ALA A 67 -7.14 10.37 19.87
CA ALA A 67 -7.33 10.66 21.29
C ALA A 67 -7.26 12.17 21.57
N TYR A 68 -6.24 12.86 21.06
CA TYR A 68 -6.14 14.32 21.19
C TYR A 68 -7.30 15.05 20.50
N PHE A 69 -7.80 14.56 19.37
CA PHE A 69 -8.96 15.15 18.71
C PHE A 69 -10.22 15.07 19.58
N LYS A 70 -10.41 13.98 20.33
CA LYS A 70 -11.51 13.84 21.30
C LYS A 70 -11.37 14.85 22.45
N ASP A 71 -10.16 15.09 22.94
CA ASP A 71 -9.90 16.09 23.98
C ASP A 71 -10.31 17.51 23.54
N PHE A 72 -10.24 17.80 22.24
CA PHE A 72 -10.70 19.06 21.66
C PHE A 72 -12.15 19.02 21.15
N GLY A 73 -12.93 17.99 21.48
CA GLY A 73 -14.37 17.91 21.20
C GLY A 73 -14.76 17.36 19.83
N ALA A 74 -13.85 16.68 19.13
CA ALA A 74 -14.21 15.97 17.89
C ALA A 74 -15.19 14.83 18.17
N LYS A 75 -16.28 14.76 17.40
CA LYS A 75 -17.22 13.62 17.44
C LYS A 75 -16.75 12.48 16.54
N THR A 76 -16.10 12.84 15.45
CA THR A 76 -15.49 11.91 14.49
C THR A 76 -14.00 12.26 14.44
N GLY A 77 -13.13 11.31 14.78
CA GLY A 77 -11.69 11.52 14.96
C GLY A 77 -10.88 11.94 13.71
N SER A 78 -11.54 12.38 12.64
CA SER A 78 -10.94 12.59 11.32
C SER A 78 -11.04 14.02 10.80
N GLU A 79 -11.85 14.89 11.41
CA GLU A 79 -12.14 16.22 10.86
C GLU A 79 -11.54 17.36 11.67
N LEU A 80 -10.46 17.94 11.14
CA LEU A 80 -9.79 19.14 11.68
C LEU A 80 -10.76 20.31 11.92
N HIS A 81 -11.79 20.46 11.07
CA HIS A 81 -12.78 21.54 11.21
C HIS A 81 -13.52 21.48 12.55
N GLN A 82 -13.75 20.28 13.09
CA GLN A 82 -14.46 20.08 14.37
C GLN A 82 -13.66 20.60 15.56
N ILE A 83 -12.33 20.45 15.54
CA ILE A 83 -11.46 20.88 16.64
C ILE A 83 -10.95 22.32 16.49
N SER A 84 -11.04 22.89 15.28
CA SER A 84 -10.48 24.21 14.94
C SER A 84 -10.99 25.36 15.83
N GLN A 85 -12.19 25.23 16.40
CA GLN A 85 -12.77 26.23 17.30
C GLN A 85 -12.14 26.17 18.70
N ASN A 86 -11.85 24.97 19.19
CA ASN A 86 -11.37 24.69 20.54
C ASN A 86 -9.83 24.73 20.67
N LEU A 87 -9.12 24.78 19.53
CA LEU A 87 -7.67 24.91 19.52
C LEU A 87 -7.21 26.31 20.00
N PRO A 88 -6.10 26.39 20.76
CA PRO A 88 -5.47 27.67 21.08
C PRO A 88 -5.06 28.43 19.81
N PHE A 89 -5.28 29.75 19.78
CA PHE A 89 -5.05 30.60 18.60
C PHE A 89 -3.64 30.42 17.99
N GLN A 90 -2.62 30.33 18.83
CA GLN A 90 -1.22 30.13 18.44
C GLN A 90 -0.95 28.81 17.68
N PHE A 91 -1.79 27.79 17.88
CA PHE A 91 -1.64 26.46 17.26
C PHE A 91 -2.61 26.20 16.11
N LYS A 92 -3.61 27.06 15.87
CA LYS A 92 -4.58 26.87 14.78
C LYS A 92 -3.91 26.80 13.41
N ASN A 93 -3.08 27.78 13.07
CA ASN A 93 -2.40 27.82 11.76
C ASN A 93 -1.34 26.70 11.62
N PRO A 94 -0.44 26.47 12.60
CA PRO A 94 0.53 25.39 12.52
C PRO A 94 -0.12 24.00 12.34
N ILE A 95 -1.11 23.65 13.15
CA ILE A 95 -1.78 22.34 13.06
C ILE A 95 -2.51 22.20 11.73
N THR A 96 -3.17 23.26 11.24
CA THR A 96 -3.86 23.23 9.94
C THR A 96 -2.90 23.01 8.78
N SER A 97 -1.73 23.67 8.83
CA SER A 97 -0.69 23.51 7.81
C SER A 97 -0.14 22.08 7.79
N VAL A 98 0.26 21.57 8.95
CA VAL A 98 0.83 20.23 9.09
C VAL A 98 -0.20 19.15 8.74
N PHE A 99 -1.45 19.30 9.14
CA PHE A 99 -2.51 18.34 8.75
C PHE A 99 -2.79 18.35 7.24
N THR A 100 -2.67 19.51 6.59
CA THR A 100 -2.78 19.62 5.13
C THR A 100 -1.61 18.92 4.44
N GLU A 101 -0.41 19.03 4.98
CA GLU A 101 0.77 18.31 4.50
C GLU A 101 0.63 16.80 4.66
N LEU A 102 0.16 16.33 5.81
CA LEU A 102 -0.13 14.92 6.04
C LEU A 102 -1.12 14.38 5.00
N LYS A 103 -2.20 15.10 4.72
CA LYS A 103 -3.16 14.72 3.66
C LYS A 103 -2.51 14.61 2.28
N LYS A 104 -1.61 15.54 1.94
CA LYS A 104 -0.86 15.47 0.68
C LYS A 104 0.02 14.22 0.62
N LYS A 105 0.69 13.86 1.72
CA LYS A 105 1.51 12.64 1.82
C LYS A 105 0.69 11.37 1.74
N LEU A 106 -0.47 11.31 2.37
CA LEU A 106 -1.40 10.19 2.22
C LEU A 106 -1.86 10.02 0.77
N LEU A 107 -2.14 11.12 0.08
CA LEU A 107 -2.47 11.08 -1.35
C LEU A 107 -1.28 10.60 -2.20
N GLU A 108 -0.06 11.07 -1.91
CA GLU A 108 1.16 10.61 -2.59
C GLU A 108 1.36 9.10 -2.41
N SER A 109 1.25 8.59 -1.17
CA SER A 109 1.31 7.15 -0.88
C SER A 109 0.24 6.35 -1.63
N LYS A 110 -0.98 6.88 -1.74
CA LYS A 110 -2.05 6.22 -2.49
C LYS A 110 -1.69 6.09 -3.97
N ILE A 111 -1.18 7.16 -4.58
CA ILE A 111 -0.76 7.17 -5.99
C ILE A 111 0.36 6.15 -6.23
N GLU A 112 1.36 6.08 -5.34
CA GLU A 112 2.45 5.10 -5.49
C GLU A 112 1.96 3.66 -5.34
N ASN A 113 1.07 3.37 -4.38
CA ASN A 113 0.45 2.05 -4.25
C ASN A 113 -0.37 1.67 -5.50
N ASP A 114 -1.15 2.61 -6.04
CA ASP A 114 -1.93 2.38 -7.26
C ASP A 114 -1.00 2.06 -8.44
N ALA A 115 0.12 2.76 -8.57
CA ALA A 115 1.12 2.50 -9.62
C ALA A 115 1.81 1.12 -9.48
N ILE A 116 2.09 0.66 -8.25
CA ILE A 116 2.63 -0.69 -7.99
C ILE A 116 1.60 -1.75 -8.42
N ASN A 117 0.34 -1.59 -8.04
CA ASN A 117 -0.73 -2.53 -8.40
C ASN A 117 -0.95 -2.60 -9.91
N GLU A 118 -0.94 -1.46 -10.60
CA GLU A 118 -1.04 -1.39 -12.06
C GLU A 118 0.11 -2.13 -12.73
N TYR A 119 1.35 -1.92 -12.29
CA TYR A 119 2.52 -2.63 -12.82
C TYR A 119 2.40 -4.16 -12.67
N ILE A 120 1.96 -4.62 -11.49
CA ILE A 120 1.76 -6.05 -11.22
C ILE A 120 0.68 -6.61 -12.16
N SER A 121 -0.44 -5.91 -12.32
CA SER A 121 -1.53 -6.33 -13.22
C SER A 121 -1.06 -6.48 -14.66
N ILE A 122 -0.39 -5.45 -15.20
CA ILE A 122 0.15 -5.46 -16.57
C ILE A 122 1.15 -6.61 -16.76
N THR A 123 2.01 -6.84 -15.78
CA THR A 123 3.02 -7.91 -15.86
C THR A 123 2.38 -9.30 -15.85
N GLN A 124 1.34 -9.51 -15.04
CA GLN A 124 0.58 -10.75 -15.01
C GLN A 124 -0.15 -11.00 -16.33
N GLU A 125 -0.82 -9.98 -16.88
CA GLU A 125 -1.49 -10.05 -18.18
C GLU A 125 -0.52 -10.37 -19.31
N PHE A 126 0.65 -9.73 -19.32
CA PHE A 126 1.71 -9.99 -20.30
C PHE A 126 2.19 -11.44 -20.23
N ILE A 127 2.50 -11.95 -19.03
CA ILE A 127 2.94 -13.34 -18.85
C ILE A 127 1.86 -14.32 -19.30
N GLN A 128 0.59 -14.06 -18.95
CA GLN A 128 -0.53 -14.88 -19.38
C GLN A 128 -0.68 -14.88 -20.90
N GLY A 129 -0.59 -13.71 -21.55
CA GLY A 129 -0.63 -13.58 -23.01
C GLY A 129 0.51 -14.32 -23.71
N VAL A 130 1.73 -14.23 -23.16
CA VAL A 130 2.87 -15.03 -23.64
C VAL A 130 2.53 -16.52 -23.53
N PHE A 131 2.10 -17.02 -22.36
CA PHE A 131 1.74 -18.43 -22.20
C PHE A 131 0.65 -18.88 -23.17
N ASP A 132 -0.37 -18.05 -23.41
CA ASP A 132 -1.45 -18.35 -24.35
C ASP A 132 -0.94 -18.44 -25.81
N GLU A 133 0.12 -17.70 -26.16
CA GLU A 133 0.74 -17.71 -27.49
C GLU A 133 1.76 -18.86 -27.68
N VAL A 134 2.65 -19.12 -26.71
CA VAL A 134 3.67 -20.19 -26.79
C VAL A 134 3.14 -21.58 -26.45
N LEU A 135 1.99 -21.70 -25.77
CA LEU A 135 1.30 -22.97 -25.55
C LEU A 135 0.02 -23.06 -26.41
N PRO A 136 0.11 -23.14 -27.75
CA PRO A 136 -1.06 -23.32 -28.61
C PRO A 136 -1.76 -24.67 -28.38
N GLN A 137 -1.13 -25.61 -27.65
CA GLN A 137 -1.59 -26.99 -27.48
C GLN A 137 -2.96 -27.16 -26.80
N ARG A 138 -3.56 -26.11 -26.21
CA ARG A 138 -4.95 -26.19 -25.72
C ARG A 138 -6.01 -26.09 -26.84
N ARG A 139 -5.62 -25.81 -28.08
CA ARG A 139 -6.54 -25.64 -29.23
C ARG A 139 -6.49 -26.76 -30.27
N ASN A 140 -5.75 -27.84 -30.06
CA ASN A 140 -5.85 -29.01 -30.94
C ASN A 140 -7.02 -29.91 -30.52
N THR A 141 -8.21 -29.50 -30.95
CA THR A 141 -9.41 -30.32 -30.90
C THR A 141 -9.30 -31.43 -31.96
N LEU A 142 -8.86 -32.62 -31.55
CA LEU A 142 -8.85 -33.79 -32.42
C LEU A 142 -10.28 -34.32 -32.54
N TYR A 143 -10.80 -34.44 -33.76
CA TYR A 143 -12.07 -35.10 -34.03
C TYR A 143 -11.79 -36.53 -34.46
N SER A 144 -12.55 -37.48 -33.92
CA SER A 144 -12.54 -38.86 -34.43
C SER A 144 -13.10 -38.89 -35.85
N LYS A 145 -12.85 -39.99 -36.59
CA LYS A 145 -13.43 -40.20 -37.92
C LYS A 145 -14.97 -40.18 -37.94
N THR A 146 -15.63 -40.29 -36.78
CA THR A 146 -17.09 -40.21 -36.61
C THR A 146 -17.57 -38.87 -36.05
N GLY A 147 -16.69 -37.86 -35.97
CA GLY A 147 -17.05 -36.49 -35.56
C GLY A 147 -17.11 -36.24 -34.06
N THR A 148 -16.66 -37.19 -33.22
CA THR A 148 -16.62 -37.02 -31.77
C THR A 148 -15.34 -36.35 -31.29
N LEU A 149 -15.47 -35.44 -30.31
CA LEU A 149 -14.40 -34.70 -29.66
C LEU A 149 -13.46 -35.63 -28.87
N ILE A 150 -12.20 -35.76 -29.31
CA ILE A 150 -11.14 -36.46 -28.58
C ILE A 150 -10.40 -35.42 -27.75
N LYS A 151 -10.58 -35.48 -26.42
CA LYS A 151 -9.75 -34.68 -25.49
C LYS A 151 -8.31 -35.20 -25.57
N ASN A 152 -7.40 -34.34 -26.02
CA ASN A 152 -5.97 -34.61 -25.98
C ASN A 152 -5.54 -34.60 -24.49
N GLN A 153 -5.47 -35.75 -23.85
CA GLN A 153 -4.85 -35.86 -22.54
C GLN A 153 -3.34 -35.70 -22.72
N PRO A 154 -2.68 -34.79 -21.99
CA PRO A 154 -1.23 -34.71 -22.06
C PRO A 154 -0.66 -36.05 -21.58
N GLU A 155 0.22 -36.65 -22.38
CA GLU A 155 1.03 -37.78 -21.91
C GLU A 155 1.83 -37.31 -20.69
N SER A 156 1.56 -37.92 -19.55
CA SER A 156 2.32 -37.72 -18.32
C SER A 156 3.74 -38.23 -18.55
N ILE A 157 4.70 -37.33 -18.73
CA ILE A 157 6.11 -37.68 -18.74
C ILE A 157 6.52 -37.94 -17.29
N ILE A 158 6.39 -39.19 -16.85
CA ILE A 158 6.98 -39.63 -15.58
C ILE A 158 8.47 -39.88 -15.85
N LEU A 159 9.32 -38.95 -15.45
CA LEU A 159 10.77 -39.17 -15.37
C LEU A 159 11.02 -40.20 -14.26
N SER A 160 11.11 -41.48 -14.63
CA SER A 160 11.66 -42.50 -13.76
C SER A 160 13.18 -42.33 -13.76
N ALA A 161 13.70 -41.61 -12.76
CA ALA A 161 15.13 -41.64 -12.46
C ALA A 161 15.46 -43.05 -11.94
N VAL A 162 16.02 -43.89 -12.81
CA VAL A 162 16.63 -45.17 -12.44
C VAL A 162 18.03 -45.21 -13.04
N LEU A 163 19.00 -44.73 -12.24
CA LEU A 163 20.28 -45.36 -11.86
C LEU A 163 21.26 -44.31 -11.32
#